data_AF-N6U1N2-F1
#
_entry.id   AF-N6U1N2-F1
#
_cell.length_a   1.000
_cell.length_b   1.000
_cell.length_c   1.000
_cell.angle_alpha   90.00
_cell.angle_beta   90.00
_cell.angle_gamma   90.00
#
_symmetry.space_group_name_H-M   'P 1'
#
loop_
_entity.id
_entity.type
_entity.pdbx_description
1 polymer ?
#
loop_
_entity_poly.entity_id
_entity_poly.type
_entity_poly.pdbx_seq_one_letter_code
_entity_poly.pdbx_strand_id
1 'polypeptide(L)'
;PYVLVWKKGIAVLSAGKTLVSPDPRVTLNPDFSLEIKEVGPEDAGDYVCQIGTLEPKEITHTVEILVRALELSVPPRIHYVSSNGRVEVKKGSAVRLECKALGNPQPKVTWSRKNNILPGGEQTVTTPVLALDKVDQHQAGVYQCVASNGVGEDDRKQIQLHVLCK
;
A
#
# COMPACT_ATOMS: atom_id res chain seq x y z
N PRO A 1 15.91 15.04 -51.59
CA PRO A 1 14.74 14.52 -50.86
C PRO A 1 15.10 14.13 -49.42
N TYR A 2 14.45 14.76 -48.45
CA TYR A 2 14.58 14.38 -47.04
C TYR A 2 13.41 13.46 -46.65
N VAL A 3 13.63 12.59 -45.67
CA VAL A 3 12.58 11.72 -45.12
C VAL A 3 12.57 11.88 -43.61
N LEU A 4 11.42 12.26 -43.04
CA LEU A 4 11.26 12.29 -41.59
C LEU A 4 11.02 10.87 -41.08
N VAL A 5 11.73 10.46 -40.04
CA VAL A 5 11.66 9.13 -39.43
C VAL A 5 11.44 9.28 -37.94
N TRP A 6 10.40 8.65 -37.40
CA TRP A 6 10.21 8.51 -35.96
C TRP A 6 10.76 7.19 -35.46
N LYS A 7 11.47 7.22 -34.34
CA LYS A 7 12.02 6.04 -33.67
C LYS A 7 11.78 6.08 -32.16
N LYS A 8 11.66 4.90 -31.56
CA LYS A 8 11.76 4.70 -30.11
C LYS A 8 12.78 3.60 -29.85
N GLY A 9 13.93 3.95 -29.29
CA GLY A 9 15.09 3.06 -29.26
C GLY A 9 15.51 2.61 -30.67
N ILE A 10 15.56 1.30 -30.92
CA ILE A 10 15.88 0.73 -32.24
C ILE A 10 14.66 0.59 -33.16
N ALA A 11 13.44 0.73 -32.63
CA ALA A 11 12.21 0.52 -33.39
C ALA A 11 11.87 1.76 -34.24
N VAL A 12 11.63 1.54 -35.53
CA VAL A 12 11.13 2.58 -36.44
C VAL A 12 9.61 2.61 -36.35
N LEU A 13 9.06 3.74 -35.93
CA LEU A 13 7.62 3.95 -35.76
C LEU A 13 6.98 4.47 -37.05
N SER A 14 7.69 5.33 -37.80
CA SER A 14 7.25 5.79 -39.12
C SER A 14 8.44 6.19 -40.00
N ALA A 15 8.22 6.16 -41.32
CA ALA A 15 9.15 6.66 -42.32
C ALA A 15 8.38 7.44 -43.41
N GLY A 16 8.62 8.73 -43.50
CA GLY A 16 7.85 9.63 -44.36
C GLY A 16 6.39 9.65 -43.94
N LYS A 17 5.48 9.30 -44.86
CA LYS A 17 4.03 9.23 -44.59
C LYS A 17 3.56 7.83 -44.16
N THR A 18 4.49 6.87 -44.08
CA THR A 18 4.17 5.48 -43.80
C THR A 18 4.35 5.21 -42.31
N LEU A 19 3.28 4.81 -41.64
CA LEU A 19 3.34 4.28 -40.28
C LEU A 19 3.82 2.82 -40.34
N VAL A 20 4.81 2.48 -39.52
CA VAL A 20 5.42 1.13 -39.45
C VAL A 20 5.18 0.47 -38.08
N SER A 21 4.76 1.27 -37.09
CA SER A 21 4.43 0.77 -35.75
C SER A 21 3.34 -0.31 -35.79
N PRO A 22 3.54 -1.46 -35.12
CA PRO A 22 2.49 -2.48 -34.97
C PRO A 22 1.45 -2.11 -33.90
N ASP A 23 1.72 -1.09 -33.09
CA ASP A 23 0.81 -0.63 -32.03
C ASP A 23 -0.33 0.19 -32.64
N PRO A 24 -1.60 -0.26 -32.50
CA PRO A 24 -2.76 0.41 -33.09
C PRO A 24 -3.07 1.77 -32.46
N ARG A 25 -2.49 2.08 -31.29
CA ARG A 25 -2.64 3.38 -30.60
C ARG A 25 -1.78 4.47 -31.22
N VAL A 26 -0.75 4.08 -31.98
CA VAL A 26 0.20 5.01 -32.61
C VAL A 26 -0.36 5.46 -33.95
N THR A 27 -0.39 6.76 -34.18
CA THR A 27 -0.86 7.39 -35.42
C THR A 27 0.13 8.45 -35.89
N LEU A 28 0.19 8.65 -37.20
CA LEU A 28 1.01 9.69 -37.82
C LEU A 28 0.09 10.75 -38.43
N ASN A 29 0.20 11.97 -37.94
CA ASN A 29 -0.60 13.10 -38.40
C ASN A 29 -0.07 13.68 -39.72
N PRO A 30 -0.90 14.44 -40.48
CA PRO A 30 -0.50 15.03 -41.75
C PRO A 30 0.70 16.00 -41.66
N ASP A 31 0.94 16.57 -40.48
CA ASP A 31 2.08 17.45 -40.17
C ASP A 31 3.35 16.70 -39.73
N PHE A 32 3.34 15.36 -39.85
CA PHE A 32 4.40 14.45 -39.38
C PHE A 32 4.55 14.35 -37.86
N SER A 33 3.63 14.89 -37.07
CA SER A 33 3.60 14.62 -35.62
C SER A 33 3.15 13.18 -35.33
N LEU A 34 3.79 12.55 -34.35
CA LEU A 34 3.44 11.22 -33.87
C LEU A 34 2.50 11.36 -32.68
N GLU A 35 1.34 10.73 -32.74
CA GLU A 35 0.34 10.71 -31.66
C GLU A 35 0.16 9.29 -31.14
N ILE A 36 0.20 9.13 -29.81
CA ILE A 36 -0.06 7.87 -29.13
C ILE A 36 -1.30 8.06 -28.24
N LYS A 37 -2.35 7.29 -28.49
CA LYS A 37 -3.59 7.31 -27.68
C LYS A 37 -3.46 6.37 -26.49
N GLU A 38 -4.21 6.64 -25.42
CA GLU A 38 -4.28 5.77 -24.23
C GLU A 38 -2.89 5.41 -23.71
N VAL A 39 -2.10 6.45 -23.44
CA VAL A 39 -0.69 6.37 -23.05
C VAL A 39 -0.53 5.60 -21.72
N GLY A 40 0.30 4.55 -21.74
CA GLY A 40 0.61 3.67 -20.62
C GLY A 40 2.08 3.75 -20.18
N PRO A 41 2.44 3.14 -19.03
CA PRO A 41 3.81 3.17 -18.51
C PRO A 41 4.87 2.70 -19.52
N GLU A 42 4.53 1.73 -20.37
CA GLU A 42 5.36 1.18 -21.43
C GLU A 42 5.70 2.16 -22.54
N ASP A 43 4.92 3.23 -22.68
CA ASP A 43 5.13 4.25 -23.71
C ASP A 43 6.26 5.22 -23.33
N ALA A 44 6.76 5.16 -22.09
CA ALA A 44 7.84 6.02 -21.62
C ALA A 44 9.15 5.73 -22.36
N GLY A 45 10.00 6.75 -22.49
CA GLY A 45 11.35 6.64 -23.06
C GLY A 45 11.66 7.70 -24.10
N ASP A 46 12.80 7.51 -24.77
CA ASP A 46 13.30 8.46 -25.76
C ASP A 46 12.70 8.22 -27.14
N TYR A 47 12.07 9.25 -27.68
CA TYR A 47 11.57 9.31 -29.04
C TYR A 47 12.49 10.18 -29.88
N VAL A 48 12.95 9.65 -31.01
CA VAL A 48 13.84 10.37 -31.92
C VAL A 48 13.07 10.71 -33.18
N CYS A 49 13.06 12.00 -33.52
CA CYS A 49 12.66 12.51 -34.81
C CYS A 49 13.92 12.77 -35.65
N GLN A 50 14.13 11.96 -36.67
CA GLN A 50 15.30 12.00 -37.53
C GLN A 50 14.92 12.50 -38.92
N ILE A 51 15.68 13.46 -39.44
CA ILE A 51 15.63 13.88 -40.83
C ILE A 51 16.70 13.08 -41.59
N GLY A 52 16.25 12.15 -42.43
CA GLY A 52 17.07 11.38 -43.34
C GLY A 52 17.60 12.26 -44.46
N THR A 53 18.86 12.68 -44.32
CA THR A 53 19.68 13.36 -45.33
C THR A 53 21.02 12.63 -45.46
N LEU A 54 21.88 13.04 -46.42
CA LEU A 54 23.26 12.49 -46.56
C LEU A 54 24.04 12.53 -45.24
N GLU A 55 23.81 13.60 -44.46
CA GLU A 55 24.21 13.70 -43.05
C GLU A 55 22.92 13.74 -42.21
N PRO A 56 22.59 12.70 -41.43
CA PRO A 56 21.38 12.68 -40.63
C PRO A 56 21.37 13.78 -39.58
N LYS A 57 20.25 14.50 -39.47
CA LYS A 57 20.00 15.40 -38.34
C LYS A 57 18.93 14.79 -37.45
N GLU A 58 19.20 14.72 -36.16
CA GLU A 58 18.34 14.08 -35.17
C GLU A 58 17.95 15.06 -34.07
N ILE A 59 16.68 15.01 -33.68
CA ILE A 59 16.15 15.67 -32.48
C ILE A 59 15.58 14.57 -31.60
N THR A 60 16.10 14.46 -30.38
CA THR A 60 15.62 13.50 -29.37
C THR A 60 14.69 14.21 -28.40
N HIS A 61 13.53 13.62 -28.15
CA HIS A 61 12.57 14.07 -27.15
C HIS A 61 12.31 12.93 -26.15
N THR A 62 12.62 13.19 -24.88
CA THR A 62 12.38 12.23 -23.79
C THR A 62 10.96 12.40 -23.27
N VAL A 63 10.16 11.33 -23.36
CA VAL A 63 8.80 11.30 -22.84
C VAL A 63 8.80 10.56 -21.50
N GLU A 64 8.51 11.30 -20.44
CA GLU A 64 8.34 10.76 -19.10
C GLU A 64 6.86 10.55 -18.79
N ILE A 65 6.47 9.32 -18.43
CA ILE A 65 5.10 9.00 -18.03
C ILE A 65 5.09 8.73 -16.53
N LEU A 66 4.48 9.66 -15.81
CA LEU A 66 4.30 9.53 -14.38
C LEU A 66 3.04 8.74 -14.09
N VAL A 67 3.20 7.46 -13.79
CA VAL A 67 2.13 6.63 -13.25
C VAL A 67 1.90 7.06 -11.82
N ARG A 68 0.80 7.77 -11.56
CA ARG A 68 0.34 7.98 -10.18
C ARG A 68 -0.21 6.65 -9.68
N ALA A 69 0.61 5.89 -8.96
CA ALA A 69 0.09 4.81 -8.14
C ALA A 69 -0.89 5.43 -7.14
N LEU A 70 -2.18 5.20 -7.33
CA LEU A 70 -3.19 5.55 -6.35
C LEU A 70 -3.04 4.56 -5.21
N GLU A 71 -2.11 4.81 -4.28
CA GLU A 71 -2.04 4.02 -3.06
C GLU A 71 -3.34 4.28 -2.28
N LEU A 72 -4.26 3.33 -2.38
CA LEU A 72 -5.53 3.40 -1.67
C LEU A 72 -5.25 3.16 -0.19
N SER A 73 -5.10 4.25 0.54
CA SER A 73 -5.03 4.22 2.01
C SER A 73 -6.38 3.77 2.57
N VAL A 74 -6.37 2.74 3.41
CA VAL A 74 -7.56 2.14 4.01
C VAL A 74 -7.45 2.25 5.53
N PRO A 75 -8.44 2.85 6.22
CA PRO A 75 -8.46 2.94 7.68
C PRO A 75 -8.33 1.58 8.38
N PRO A 76 -7.85 1.54 9.63
CA PRO A 76 -7.68 0.31 10.37
C PRO A 76 -9.03 -0.28 10.75
N ARG A 77 -9.15 -1.62 10.68
CA ARG A 77 -10.34 -2.35 11.11
C ARG A 77 -9.95 -3.63 11.82
N ILE A 78 -10.35 -3.75 13.09
CA ILE A 78 -10.16 -4.94 13.92
C ILE A 78 -11.18 -5.99 13.48
N HIS A 79 -10.68 -7.10 12.93
CA HIS A 79 -11.51 -8.22 12.46
C HIS A 79 -11.49 -9.41 13.42
N TYR A 80 -10.58 -9.41 14.40
CA TYR A 80 -10.47 -10.50 15.37
C TYR A 80 -9.99 -10.00 16.72
N VAL A 81 -10.62 -10.53 17.78
CA VAL A 81 -10.25 -10.37 19.20
C VAL A 81 -10.40 -11.70 19.92
N SER A 82 -9.53 -12.01 20.90
CA SER A 82 -9.60 -13.26 21.67
C SER A 82 -11.00 -13.53 22.25
N SER A 83 -11.52 -14.74 22.00
CA SER A 83 -12.79 -15.23 22.57
C SER A 83 -13.96 -14.25 22.42
N ASN A 84 -14.02 -13.53 21.29
CA ASN A 84 -15.05 -12.53 21.00
C ASN A 84 -15.22 -11.47 22.11
N GLY A 85 -14.13 -11.09 22.78
CA GLY A 85 -14.13 -10.03 23.78
C GLY A 85 -14.39 -10.48 25.22
N ARG A 86 -14.50 -11.78 25.49
CA ARG A 86 -14.59 -12.31 26.87
C ARG A 86 -13.68 -13.51 27.05
N VAL A 87 -12.71 -13.38 27.95
CA VAL A 87 -11.73 -14.44 28.23
C VAL A 87 -11.82 -14.83 29.70
N GLU A 88 -11.88 -16.13 29.97
CA GLU A 88 -11.89 -16.67 31.32
C GLU A 88 -10.63 -17.52 31.54
N VAL A 89 -9.90 -17.24 32.61
CA VAL A 89 -8.62 -17.92 32.92
C VAL A 89 -8.57 -18.30 34.39
N LYS A 90 -8.02 -19.47 34.70
CA LYS A 90 -7.81 -19.88 36.09
C LYS A 90 -6.65 -19.13 36.72
N LYS A 91 -6.79 -18.71 37.98
CA LYS A 91 -5.72 -18.08 38.74
C LYS A 91 -4.41 -18.88 38.65
N GLY A 92 -3.30 -18.19 38.39
CA GLY A 92 -1.96 -18.76 38.24
C GLY A 92 -1.65 -19.34 36.86
N SER A 93 -2.60 -19.34 35.92
CA SER A 93 -2.39 -19.76 34.54
C SER A 93 -1.92 -18.59 33.66
N ALA A 94 -1.35 -18.91 32.50
CA ALA A 94 -1.03 -17.95 31.46
C ALA A 94 -2.20 -17.71 30.51
N VAL A 95 -2.33 -16.49 29.99
CA VAL A 95 -3.30 -16.11 28.96
C VAL A 95 -2.67 -15.17 27.94
N ARG A 96 -3.10 -15.29 26.68
CA ARG A 96 -2.72 -14.40 25.58
C ARG A 96 -3.96 -13.70 25.03
N LEU A 97 -3.96 -12.38 25.11
CA LEU A 97 -5.01 -11.54 24.53
C LEU A 97 -4.54 -11.09 23.16
N GLU A 98 -5.25 -11.49 22.11
CA GLU A 98 -4.93 -11.21 20.72
C GLU A 98 -5.92 -10.21 20.15
N CYS A 99 -5.42 -9.31 19.29
CA CYS A 99 -6.22 -8.36 18.54
C CYS A 99 -5.56 -8.17 17.17
N LYS A 100 -6.30 -8.46 16.09
CA LYS A 100 -5.79 -8.42 14.72
C LYS A 100 -6.61 -7.43 13.90
N ALA A 101 -5.90 -6.57 13.17
CA ALA A 101 -6.48 -5.52 12.36
C ALA A 101 -5.97 -5.59 10.92
N LEU A 102 -6.85 -5.22 9.99
CA LEU A 102 -6.53 -4.98 8.58
C LEU A 102 -6.55 -3.47 8.32
N GLY A 103 -5.80 -3.03 7.33
CA GLY A 103 -5.72 -1.63 6.91
C GLY A 103 -4.53 -1.43 5.97
N ASN A 104 -4.51 -0.30 5.28
CA ASN A 104 -3.38 0.10 4.45
C ASN A 104 -2.99 1.53 4.79
N PRO A 105 -1.81 1.79 5.37
CA PRO A 105 -0.75 0.83 5.74
C PRO A 105 -1.18 -0.19 6.82
N GLN A 106 -0.39 -1.26 7.00
CA GLN A 106 -0.66 -2.30 8.00
C GLN A 106 -0.78 -1.68 9.42
N PRO A 107 -1.92 -1.84 10.12
CA PRO A 107 -2.11 -1.22 11.42
C PRO A 107 -1.23 -1.80 12.53
N LYS A 108 -0.79 -0.92 13.43
CA LYS A 108 -0.18 -1.27 14.71
C LYS A 108 -1.25 -1.39 15.77
N VAL A 109 -1.10 -2.36 16.66
CA VAL A 109 -2.05 -2.62 17.75
C VAL A 109 -1.43 -2.23 19.08
N THR A 110 -2.11 -1.34 19.80
CA THR A 110 -1.70 -0.84 21.11
C THR A 110 -2.70 -1.29 22.16
N TRP A 111 -2.20 -1.94 23.20
CA TRP A 111 -2.99 -2.37 24.35
C TRP A 111 -2.94 -1.36 25.48
N SER A 112 -4.05 -1.22 26.18
CA SER A 112 -4.16 -0.50 27.44
C SER A 112 -5.14 -1.22 28.37
N ARG A 113 -5.11 -0.88 29.65
CA ARG A 113 -6.06 -1.39 30.63
C ARG A 113 -6.96 -0.25 31.10
N LYS A 114 -8.28 -0.49 31.16
CA LYS A 114 -9.22 0.55 31.57
C LYS A 114 -9.01 0.87 33.05
N ASN A 115 -8.79 2.15 33.35
CA ASN A 115 -8.61 2.69 34.71
C ASN A 115 -7.44 2.06 35.49
N ASN A 116 -6.45 1.49 34.81
CA ASN A 116 -5.28 0.88 35.46
C ASN A 116 -4.08 0.86 34.51
N ILE A 117 -2.90 0.53 35.03
CA ILE A 117 -1.72 0.21 34.24
C ILE A 117 -1.74 -1.26 33.84
N LEU A 118 -1.00 -1.60 32.78
CA LEU A 118 -0.79 -2.99 32.41
C LEU A 118 0.04 -3.69 33.49
N PRO A 119 -0.10 -5.01 33.65
CA PRO A 119 0.65 -5.74 34.68
C PRO A 119 2.17 -5.68 34.55
N GLY A 120 2.70 -5.28 33.38
CA GLY A 120 4.12 -5.02 33.16
C GLY A 120 4.63 -3.67 33.68
N GLY A 121 3.75 -2.83 34.24
CA GLY A 121 4.09 -1.49 34.74
C GLY A 121 3.88 -0.36 33.73
N GLU A 122 3.68 -0.69 32.46
CA GLU A 122 3.49 0.28 31.38
C GLU A 122 2.02 0.74 31.28
N GLN A 123 1.81 1.99 30.85
CA GLN A 123 0.45 2.50 30.59
C GLN A 123 -0.16 1.88 29.32
N THR A 124 0.69 1.61 28.32
CA THR A 124 0.34 1.01 27.04
C THR A 124 1.49 0.13 26.53
N VAL A 125 1.16 -0.87 25.70
CA VAL A 125 2.16 -1.69 25.00
C VAL A 125 1.73 -1.96 23.56
N THR A 126 2.64 -1.78 22.60
CA THR A 126 2.36 -2.00 21.17
C THR A 126 2.75 -3.42 20.78
N THR A 127 1.76 -4.29 20.62
CA THR A 127 1.95 -5.70 20.25
C THR A 127 0.62 -6.28 19.73
N PRO A 128 0.64 -7.18 18.71
CA PRO A 128 -0.57 -7.90 18.31
C PRO A 128 -1.10 -8.83 19.40
N VAL A 129 -0.25 -9.24 20.34
CA VAL A 129 -0.58 -10.18 21.42
C VAL A 129 -0.05 -9.67 22.76
N LEU A 130 -0.95 -9.45 23.72
CA LEU A 130 -0.63 -9.15 25.11
C LEU A 130 -0.59 -10.46 25.92
N ALA A 131 0.60 -10.83 26.38
CA ALA A 131 0.81 -12.04 27.19
C ALA A 131 0.80 -11.73 28.69
N LEU A 132 0.09 -12.56 29.47
CA LEU A 132 0.03 -12.50 30.93
C LEU A 132 0.31 -13.90 31.47
N ASP A 133 1.46 -14.15 32.11
CA ASP A 133 1.92 -15.53 32.40
C ASP A 133 1.38 -16.13 33.71
N LYS A 134 1.17 -15.31 34.75
CA LYS A 134 0.68 -15.76 36.06
C LYS A 134 -0.49 -14.88 36.50
N VAL A 135 -1.66 -15.11 35.89
CA VAL A 135 -2.81 -14.24 36.10
C VAL A 135 -3.36 -14.35 37.53
N ASP A 136 -3.52 -13.22 38.21
CA ASP A 136 -4.20 -13.09 39.50
C ASP A 136 -5.48 -12.24 39.39
N GLN A 137 -6.33 -12.26 40.42
CA GLN A 137 -7.58 -11.48 40.48
C GLN A 137 -7.35 -9.98 40.26
N HIS A 138 -6.21 -9.44 40.72
CA HIS A 138 -5.82 -8.05 40.50
C HIS A 138 -5.55 -7.71 39.03
N GLN A 139 -5.38 -8.70 38.16
CA GLN A 139 -5.22 -8.54 36.71
C GLN A 139 -6.54 -8.70 35.95
N ALA A 140 -7.64 -9.08 36.61
CA ALA A 140 -8.97 -9.13 36.00
C ALA A 140 -9.46 -7.72 35.58
N GLY A 141 -10.28 -7.63 34.54
CA GLY A 141 -10.88 -6.37 34.10
C GLY A 141 -10.88 -6.18 32.60
N VAL A 142 -11.10 -4.93 32.18
CA VAL A 142 -11.24 -4.57 30.76
C VAL A 142 -9.87 -4.19 30.19
N TYR A 143 -9.42 -4.97 29.22
CA TYR A 143 -8.28 -4.65 28.36
C TYR A 143 -8.81 -4.07 27.05
N GLN A 144 -8.20 -3.01 26.55
CA GLN A 144 -8.58 -2.39 25.28
C GLN A 144 -7.42 -2.51 24.29
N CYS A 145 -7.71 -2.97 23.08
CA CYS A 145 -6.79 -2.84 21.95
C CYS A 145 -7.27 -1.72 21.03
N VAL A 146 -6.32 -0.92 20.56
CA VAL A 146 -6.53 0.14 19.58
C VAL A 146 -5.65 -0.17 18.37
N ALA A 147 -6.25 -0.22 17.18
CA ALA A 147 -5.54 -0.40 15.92
C ALA A 147 -5.43 0.95 15.20
N SER A 148 -4.20 1.36 14.88
CA SER A 148 -3.91 2.62 14.20
C SER A 148 -2.92 2.41 13.06
N ASN A 149 -3.18 3.05 11.92
CA ASN A 149 -2.24 3.14 10.80
C ASN A 149 -2.05 4.59 10.28
N GLY A 150 -2.53 5.59 11.03
CA GLY A 150 -2.48 7.00 10.62
C GLY A 150 -3.46 7.39 9.51
N VAL A 151 -4.33 6.48 9.07
CA VAL A 151 -5.36 6.72 8.04
C VAL A 151 -6.73 6.69 8.70
N GLY A 152 -7.47 7.80 8.61
CA GLY A 152 -8.82 7.89 9.16
C GLY A 152 -8.85 7.71 10.68
N GLU A 153 -9.94 7.12 11.19
CA GLU A 153 -10.13 6.89 12.61
C GLU A 153 -9.56 5.53 13.06
N ASP A 154 -8.98 5.51 14.27
CA ASP A 154 -8.53 4.29 14.91
C ASP A 154 -9.72 3.39 15.32
N ASP A 155 -9.64 2.10 15.01
CA ASP A 155 -10.60 1.10 15.51
C ASP A 155 -10.19 0.60 16.89
N ARG A 156 -11.17 0.32 17.75
CA ARG A 156 -10.94 -0.10 19.14
C ARG A 156 -11.88 -1.22 19.55
N LYS A 157 -11.34 -2.21 20.25
CA LYS A 157 -12.13 -3.30 20.85
C LYS A 157 -11.71 -3.54 22.29
N GLN A 158 -12.65 -4.07 23.07
CA GLN A 158 -12.44 -4.39 24.47
C GLN A 158 -12.51 -5.89 24.69
N ILE A 159 -11.67 -6.38 25.59
CA ILE A 159 -11.65 -7.75 26.07
C ILE A 159 -11.81 -7.73 27.58
N GLN A 160 -12.88 -8.35 28.06
CA GLN A 160 -13.14 -8.56 29.47
C GLN A 160 -12.42 -9.84 29.93
N LEU A 161 -11.41 -9.68 30.79
CA LEU A 161 -10.70 -10.79 31.42
C LEU A 161 -11.31 -11.12 32.78
N HIS A 162 -11.84 -12.34 32.91
CA HIS A 162 -12.28 -12.91 34.19
C HIS A 162 -11.27 -13.93 34.70
N VAL A 163 -10.94 -13.83 35.98
CA VAL A 163 -10.02 -14.75 36.64
C VAL A 163 -10.81 -15.64 37.59
N LEU A 164 -10.91 -16.92 37.24
CA LEU A 164 -11.65 -17.90 38.01
C LEU A 164 -10.83 -18.29 39.26
N CYS A 165 -11.50 -18.28 40.41
CA CYS A 165 -11.02 -18.90 41.63
C CYS A 165 -10.85 -20.42 41.41
N LYS A 166 -9.95 -21.04 42.18
CA LYS A 166 -9.92 -22.50 42.26
C LYS A 166 -11.22 -23.05 42.81
#